data_AF-A0A6N8UAI2-F1
#
_entry.id   AF-A0A6N8UAI2-F1
#
_cell.length_a   1.000
_cell.length_b   1.000
_cell.length_c   1.000
_cell.angle_alpha   90.00
_cell.angle_beta   90.00
_cell.angle_gamma   90.00
#
_symmetry.space_group_name_H-M   'P 1'
#
loop_
_entity.id
_entity.type
_entity.pdbx_description
1 polymer ?
#
loop_
_entity_poly.entity_id
_entity_poly.type
_entity_poly.pdbx_seq_one_letter_code
_entity_poly.pdbx_strand_id
1 'polypeptide(L)'
;MMKYIILFNILFIFGFGKPKNIMVENSRDCPLNMMNRTVNYKKEIAKFASLKKDSIISLETVQINDTKYTTVLDFKDNENLVWLLIENQTKGDSILLHYSDYVEYLQEVNTRFDLEKCQLIIETIYFTGEERDCKSIDRIKL
;
A
#
# COMPACT_ATOMS: atom_id res chain seq x y z
N MET A 1 -16.81 -31.27 67.47
CA MET A 1 -17.63 -30.32 66.71
C MET A 1 -16.78 -29.07 66.50
N MET A 2 -16.13 -28.87 65.34
CA MET A 2 -16.67 -28.20 64.13
C MET A 2 -17.20 -26.79 64.48
N LYS A 3 -16.70 -25.66 63.95
CA LYS A 3 -16.25 -25.35 62.60
C LYS A 3 -15.16 -24.24 62.62
N TYR A 4 -14.11 -24.42 61.82
CA TYR A 4 -13.19 -23.36 61.43
C TYR A 4 -13.77 -22.63 60.22
N ILE A 5 -13.86 -21.31 60.27
CA ILE A 5 -14.21 -20.47 59.12
C ILE A 5 -12.91 -20.17 58.37
N ILE A 6 -12.76 -20.78 57.20
CA ILE A 6 -11.71 -20.49 56.24
C ILE A 6 -12.16 -19.26 55.45
N LEU A 7 -11.49 -18.12 55.65
CA LEU A 7 -11.61 -16.94 54.78
C LEU A 7 -10.59 -17.07 53.65
N PHE A 8 -11.08 -17.57 52.51
CA PHE A 8 -10.36 -17.60 51.23
C PHE A 8 -10.31 -16.17 50.67
N ASN A 9 -9.23 -15.43 50.91
CA ASN A 9 -8.92 -14.22 50.13
C ASN A 9 -8.30 -14.66 48.80
N ILE A 10 -9.16 -14.87 47.80
CA ILE A 10 -8.74 -14.93 46.40
C ILE A 10 -8.40 -13.50 46.01
N LEU A 11 -7.12 -13.16 46.03
CA LEU A 11 -6.61 -11.99 45.34
C LEU A 11 -6.74 -12.28 43.84
N PHE A 12 -7.88 -11.95 43.25
CA PHE A 12 -8.02 -11.84 41.81
C PHE A 12 -7.06 -10.75 41.35
N ILE A 13 -5.92 -11.16 40.82
CA ILE A 13 -5.11 -10.34 39.93
C ILE A 13 -5.96 -10.17 38.66
N PHE A 14 -6.92 -9.25 38.70
CA PHE A 14 -7.37 -8.60 37.48
C PHE A 14 -6.17 -7.79 37.02
N GLY A 15 -5.38 -8.43 36.15
CA GLY A 15 -4.58 -7.72 35.18
C GLY A 15 -5.57 -6.85 34.41
N PHE A 16 -5.74 -5.60 34.87
CA PHE A 16 -6.10 -4.51 34.00
C PHE A 16 -5.03 -4.51 32.93
N GLY A 17 -5.34 -5.20 31.82
CA GLY A 17 -4.61 -5.10 30.60
C GLY A 17 -4.40 -3.61 30.38
N LYS A 18 -3.13 -3.20 30.36
CA LYS A 18 -2.75 -1.86 29.94
C LYS A 18 -3.63 -1.55 28.72
N PRO A 19 -4.29 -0.38 28.64
CA PRO A 19 -4.82 0.03 27.35
C PRO A 19 -3.67 -0.16 26.38
N LYS A 20 -3.86 -1.01 25.35
CA LYS A 20 -2.95 -1.03 24.22
C LYS A 20 -2.90 0.42 23.81
N ASN A 21 -1.79 1.09 24.12
CA ASN A 21 -1.44 2.33 23.47
C ASN A 21 -1.54 1.97 22.00
N ILE A 22 -2.62 2.42 21.37
CA ILE A 22 -2.65 2.62 19.94
C ILE A 22 -1.54 3.65 19.77
N MET A 23 -0.33 3.16 19.49
CA MET A 23 0.72 3.99 18.98
C MET A 23 0.09 4.62 17.74
N VAL A 24 -0.27 5.89 17.88
CA VAL A 24 -0.39 6.77 16.74
C VAL A 24 1.03 6.79 16.18
N GLU A 25 1.29 5.85 15.28
CA GLU A 25 2.48 5.82 14.46
C GLU A 25 2.57 7.21 13.86
N ASN A 26 3.64 7.93 14.19
CA ASN A 26 3.79 9.32 13.79
C ASN A 26 3.61 9.40 12.27
N SER A 27 2.65 10.20 11.81
CA SER A 27 2.42 10.45 10.37
C SER A 27 3.65 11.02 9.64
N ARG A 28 4.72 11.36 10.38
CA ARG A 28 6.01 11.82 9.88
C ARG A 28 6.85 10.72 9.21
N ASP A 29 6.61 9.45 9.52
CA ASP A 29 7.39 8.33 8.96
C ASP A 29 6.74 7.71 7.71
N CYS A 30 5.63 8.29 7.23
CA CYS A 30 4.93 7.77 6.06
C CYS A 30 5.69 8.07 4.76
N PRO A 31 6.15 7.06 4.00
CA PRO A 31 6.83 7.28 2.71
C PRO A 31 5.99 8.08 1.71
N LEU A 32 4.67 7.89 1.70
CA LEU A 32 3.78 8.60 0.77
C LEU A 32 3.79 10.12 0.98
N ASN A 33 4.06 10.60 2.19
CA ASN A 33 4.15 12.04 2.47
C ASN A 33 5.42 12.67 1.86
N MET A 34 6.43 11.85 1.56
CA MET A 34 7.69 12.28 0.94
C MET A 34 7.72 12.00 -0.57
N MET A 35 6.72 11.25 -1.08
CA MET A 35 6.65 10.73 -2.44
C MET A 35 5.51 11.39 -3.24
N ASN A 36 5.70 12.69 -3.55
CA ASN A 36 4.68 13.52 -4.17
C ASN A 36 4.30 13.09 -5.60
N ARG A 37 5.21 12.47 -6.35
CA ARG A 37 4.90 12.00 -7.72
C ARG A 37 4.11 10.69 -7.71
N THR A 38 4.30 9.87 -6.68
CA THR A 38 3.61 8.61 -6.45
C THR A 38 2.13 8.84 -6.24
N VAL A 39 1.76 9.81 -5.41
CA VAL A 39 0.34 10.13 -5.17
C VAL A 39 -0.36 10.75 -6.38
N ASN A 40 0.41 11.16 -7.40
CA ASN A 40 -0.08 11.90 -8.56
C ASN A 40 0.43 11.31 -9.90
N TYR A 41 0.68 9.99 -9.94
CA TYR A 41 1.29 9.33 -11.09
C TYR A 41 0.52 9.55 -12.40
N LYS A 42 -0.82 9.67 -12.34
CA LYS A 42 -1.66 9.90 -13.54
C LYS A 42 -1.25 11.18 -14.29
N LYS A 43 -0.89 12.24 -13.57
CA LYS A 43 -0.39 13.48 -14.20
C LYS A 43 1.03 13.32 -14.72
N GLU A 44 1.86 12.51 -14.07
CA GLU A 44 3.22 12.23 -14.55
C GLU A 44 3.19 11.43 -15.86
N ILE A 45 2.35 10.39 -15.98
CA ILE A 45 2.17 9.61 -17.22
C ILE A 45 1.90 10.52 -18.42
N ALA A 46 1.01 11.50 -18.27
CA ALA A 46 0.66 12.42 -19.35
C ALA A 46 1.88 13.22 -19.89
N LYS A 47 2.90 13.49 -19.07
CA LYS A 47 4.14 14.16 -19.51
C LYS A 47 5.00 13.29 -20.41
N PHE A 48 4.85 11.97 -20.27
CA PHE A 48 5.66 10.97 -20.94
C PHE A 48 4.91 10.25 -22.06
N ALA A 49 3.67 10.65 -22.37
CA ALA A 49 2.83 10.05 -23.42
C ALA A 49 3.45 10.04 -24.82
N SER A 50 4.51 10.82 -25.06
CA SER A 50 5.28 10.83 -26.31
C SER A 50 6.34 9.72 -26.40
N LEU A 51 6.64 9.03 -25.30
CA LEU A 51 7.59 7.93 -25.25
C LEU A 51 6.92 6.66 -25.79
N LYS A 52 6.96 6.49 -27.11
CA LYS A 52 6.39 5.34 -27.84
C LYS A 52 7.34 4.13 -27.89
N LYS A 53 8.11 3.88 -26.84
CA LYS A 53 9.04 2.77 -26.79
C LYS A 53 9.04 2.14 -25.40
N ASP A 54 9.25 0.84 -25.37
CA ASP A 54 9.58 0.09 -24.16
C ASP A 54 10.63 0.85 -23.34
N SER A 55 10.18 1.41 -22.22
CA SER A 55 11.01 2.27 -21.38
C SER A 55 10.55 2.25 -19.93
N ILE A 56 11.53 2.22 -19.05
CA ILE A 56 11.32 2.25 -17.60
C ILE A 56 11.88 3.58 -17.09
N ILE A 57 11.02 4.35 -16.41
CA ILE A 57 11.34 5.68 -15.92
C ILE A 57 11.12 5.71 -14.41
N SER A 58 12.20 5.95 -13.66
CA SER A 58 12.09 6.25 -12.23
C SER A 58 11.50 7.65 -12.06
N LEU A 59 10.30 7.73 -11.51
CA LEU A 59 9.64 9.01 -11.24
C LEU A 59 10.24 9.70 -10.01
N GLU A 60 10.45 8.93 -8.95
CA GLU A 60 11.05 9.41 -7.71
C GLU A 60 11.57 8.25 -6.85
N THR A 61 12.52 8.56 -5.99
CA THR A 61 13.11 7.64 -5.02
C THR A 61 13.23 8.35 -3.68
N VAL A 62 12.79 7.68 -2.62
CA VAL A 62 12.94 8.15 -1.24
C VAL A 62 13.52 7.02 -0.40
N GLN A 63 14.51 7.35 0.42
CA GLN A 63 15.06 6.44 1.43
C GLN A 63 14.53 6.86 2.79
N ILE A 64 13.92 5.91 3.51
CA ILE A 64 13.54 6.08 4.92
C ILE A 64 14.15 4.94 5.70
N ASN A 65 15.05 5.27 6.63
CA ASN A 65 15.86 4.30 7.36
C ASN A 65 16.60 3.36 6.39
N ASP A 66 16.40 2.05 6.50
CA ASP A 66 16.98 1.00 5.67
C ASP A 66 16.12 0.60 4.47
N THR A 67 14.96 1.24 4.27
CA THR A 67 14.02 0.95 3.19
C THR A 67 14.04 2.03 2.12
N LYS A 68 14.23 1.61 0.88
CA LYS A 68 14.19 2.42 -0.33
C LYS A 68 12.86 2.24 -1.04
N TYR A 69 12.15 3.33 -1.25
CA TYR A 69 10.91 3.37 -2.01
C TYR A 69 11.18 4.04 -3.35
N THR A 70 10.91 3.34 -4.45
CA THR A 70 11.08 3.88 -5.80
C THR A 70 9.80 3.71 -6.58
N THR A 71 9.27 4.81 -7.10
CA THR A 71 8.12 4.75 -8.00
C THR A 71 8.59 4.78 -9.43
N VAL A 72 8.17 3.79 -10.18
CA VAL A 72 8.60 3.54 -11.55
C VAL A 72 7.40 3.54 -12.47
N LEU A 73 7.54 4.22 -13.59
CA LEU A 73 6.63 4.16 -14.72
C LEU A 73 7.25 3.25 -15.77
N ASP A 74 6.56 2.16 -16.08
CA ASP A 74 6.94 1.16 -17.07
C ASP A 74 6.02 1.31 -18.27
N PHE A 75 6.58 1.90 -19.34
CA PHE A 75 5.94 2.02 -20.64
C PHE A 75 6.28 0.80 -21.46
N LYS A 76 5.26 0.12 -21.96
CA LYS A 76 5.41 -0.88 -23.01
C LYS A 76 4.57 -0.50 -24.21
N ASP A 77 4.81 -1.16 -25.33
CA ASP A 77 4.15 -0.85 -26.61
C ASP A 77 2.62 -0.66 -26.51
N ASN A 78 1.92 -1.41 -25.65
CA ASN A 78 0.45 -1.37 -25.51
C ASN A 78 -0.07 -1.19 -24.08
N GLU A 79 0.80 -0.97 -23.09
CA GLU A 79 0.41 -0.86 -21.69
C GLU A 79 1.27 0.16 -20.94
N ASN A 80 0.65 0.83 -19.98
CA ASN A 80 1.36 1.66 -19.01
C ASN A 80 1.15 1.09 -17.61
N LEU A 81 2.26 0.81 -16.92
CA LEU A 81 2.23 0.34 -15.55
C LEU A 81 2.93 1.33 -14.62
N VAL A 82 2.40 1.49 -13.41
CA VAL A 82 3.08 2.22 -12.35
C VAL A 82 3.33 1.27 -11.20
N TRP A 83 4.59 1.13 -10.83
CA TRP A 83 5.04 0.28 -9.74
C TRP A 83 5.59 1.12 -8.59
N LEU A 84 5.30 0.70 -7.36
CA LEU A 84 6.06 1.08 -6.17
C LEU A 84 6.99 -0.08 -5.82
N LEU A 85 8.29 0.12 -6.00
CA LEU A 85 9.34 -0.81 -5.60
C LEU A 85 9.76 -0.47 -4.17
N ILE A 86 9.79 -1.49 -3.30
CA ILE A 86 10.15 -1.36 -1.90
C ILE A 86 11.33 -2.29 -1.65
N GLU A 87 12.51 -1.72 -1.46
CA GLU A 87 13.75 -2.48 -1.30
C GLU A 87 14.31 -2.23 0.10
N ASN A 88 14.51 -3.28 0.89
CA ASN A 88 15.29 -3.20 2.12
C ASN A 88 16.57 -4.05 1.99
N GLN A 89 17.40 -4.10 3.02
CA GLN A 89 18.68 -4.81 2.97
C GLN A 89 18.56 -6.33 2.68
N THR A 90 17.38 -6.92 2.88
CA THR A 90 17.18 -8.38 2.87
C THR A 90 16.09 -8.86 1.90
N LYS A 91 15.20 -7.98 1.44
CA LYS A 91 14.05 -8.31 0.60
C LYS A 91 13.67 -7.13 -0.30
N GLY A 92 13.26 -7.45 -1.52
CA GLY A 92 12.52 -6.55 -2.41
C GLY A 92 11.04 -6.95 -2.49
N ASP A 93 10.16 -5.96 -2.57
CA ASP A 93 8.74 -6.11 -2.85
C ASP A 93 8.31 -5.10 -3.92
N SER A 94 7.19 -5.37 -4.58
CA SER A 94 6.65 -4.49 -5.62
C SER A 94 5.13 -4.45 -5.57
N ILE A 95 4.58 -3.25 -5.61
CA ILE A 95 3.14 -3.02 -5.60
C ILE A 95 2.73 -2.35 -6.90
N LEU A 96 1.79 -2.95 -7.64
CA LEU A 96 1.20 -2.36 -8.83
C LEU A 96 0.22 -1.26 -8.40
N LEU A 97 0.56 -0.01 -8.70
CA LEU A 97 -0.27 1.15 -8.37
C LEU A 97 -1.30 1.45 -9.45
N HIS A 98 -0.95 1.18 -10.70
CA HIS A 98 -1.78 1.47 -11.86
C HIS A 98 -1.47 0.56 -13.03
N TYR A 99 -2.53 0.22 -13.76
CA TYR A 99 -2.47 -0.50 -15.03
C TYR A 99 -3.47 0.12 -16.00
N SER A 100 -3.02 0.41 -17.21
CA SER A 100 -3.85 0.84 -18.33
C SER A 100 -3.39 0.14 -19.61
N ASP A 101 -4.28 -0.64 -20.21
CA ASP A 101 -4.10 -1.30 -21.51
C ASP A 101 -4.76 -0.46 -22.62
N TYR A 102 -4.21 -0.46 -23.83
CA TYR A 102 -4.75 0.25 -25.00
C TYR A 102 -5.47 -0.65 -26.01
N VAL A 103 -5.39 -1.96 -25.85
CA VAL A 103 -5.84 -2.93 -26.85
C VAL A 103 -6.97 -3.80 -26.31
N GLU A 104 -6.89 -4.30 -25.07
CA GLU A 104 -7.95 -5.11 -24.46
C GLU A 104 -7.97 -4.96 -22.92
N TYR A 105 -9.05 -4.43 -22.33
CA TYR A 105 -9.15 -4.33 -20.88
C TYR A 105 -9.59 -5.66 -20.27
N LEU A 106 -8.65 -6.55 -19.94
CA LEU A 106 -8.93 -7.75 -19.13
C LEU A 106 -8.89 -7.45 -17.62
N GLN A 107 -8.14 -6.42 -17.24
CA GLN A 107 -7.95 -6.00 -15.86
C GLN A 107 -7.74 -4.47 -15.82
N GLU A 108 -8.19 -3.82 -14.76
CA GLU A 108 -7.87 -2.42 -14.44
C GLU A 108 -7.42 -2.33 -12.99
N VAL A 109 -6.27 -1.69 -12.73
CA VAL A 109 -5.76 -1.45 -11.37
C VAL A 109 -5.75 0.04 -11.09
N ASN A 110 -6.44 0.44 -10.03
CA ASN A 110 -6.50 1.81 -9.55
C ASN A 110 -6.13 1.88 -8.08
N THR A 111 -5.17 2.75 -7.76
CA THR A 111 -4.79 3.01 -6.37
C THR A 111 -5.29 4.36 -5.88
N ARG A 112 -5.85 4.37 -4.67
CA ARG A 112 -6.09 5.57 -3.85
C ARG A 112 -5.14 5.57 -2.66
N PHE A 113 -4.74 6.75 -2.23
CA PHE A 113 -3.76 6.93 -1.15
C PHE A 113 -4.44 7.54 0.08
N ASP A 114 -4.34 6.86 1.24
CA ASP A 114 -4.74 7.38 2.55
C ASP A 114 -3.47 7.83 3.29
N LEU A 115 -3.16 9.11 3.18
CA LEU A 115 -1.93 9.71 3.73
C LEU A 115 -1.93 9.75 5.26
N GLU A 116 -3.10 9.86 5.88
CA GLU A 116 -3.22 9.88 7.34
C GLU A 116 -2.86 8.52 7.95
N LYS A 117 -3.26 7.42 7.28
CA LYS A 117 -2.98 6.05 7.74
C LYS A 117 -1.75 5.42 7.09
N CYS A 118 -1.09 6.14 6.20
CA CYS A 118 -0.04 5.64 5.32
C CYS A 118 -0.40 4.33 4.61
N GLN A 119 -1.53 4.34 3.91
CA GLN A 119 -2.09 3.15 3.27
C GLN A 119 -2.37 3.35 1.79
N LEU A 120 -2.14 2.29 1.03
CA LEU A 120 -2.60 2.13 -0.33
C LEU A 120 -3.92 1.37 -0.33
N ILE A 121 -4.92 1.91 -1.00
CA ILE A 121 -6.20 1.24 -1.25
C ILE A 121 -6.22 0.90 -2.74
N ILE A 122 -5.98 -0.37 -3.05
CA ILE A 122 -5.87 -0.87 -4.42
C ILE A 122 -7.20 -1.49 -4.80
N GLU A 123 -7.76 -1.01 -5.89
CA GLU A 123 -8.96 -1.53 -6.51
C GLU A 123 -8.57 -2.21 -7.82
N THR A 124 -8.81 -3.52 -7.91
CA THR A 124 -8.63 -4.28 -9.13
C THR A 124 -9.99 -4.67 -9.69
N ILE A 125 -10.23 -4.33 -10.95
CA ILE A 125 -11.45 -4.67 -11.69
C ILE A 125 -11.07 -5.68 -12.76
N TYR A 126 -11.82 -6.76 -12.86
CA TYR A 126 -11.67 -7.77 -13.92
C TYR A 126 -12.86 -7.70 -14.88
N PHE A 127 -12.57 -7.88 -16.16
CA PHE A 127 -13.56 -7.84 -17.23
C PHE A 127 -13.63 -9.19 -17.96
N THR A 128 -14.83 -9.61 -18.31
CA THR A 128 -15.07 -10.77 -19.18
C THR A 128 -15.89 -10.29 -20.38
N GLY A 129 -15.21 -10.04 -21.51
CA GLY A 129 -15.84 -9.36 -22.64
C GLY A 129 -16.16 -7.89 -22.33
N GLU A 130 -17.42 -7.48 -22.49
CA GLU A 130 -17.87 -6.09 -22.21
C GLU A 130 -18.41 -5.89 -20.77
N GLU A 131 -18.50 -6.94 -19.97
CA GLU A 131 -19.10 -6.89 -18.63
C GLU A 131 -18.05 -6.77 -17.51
N ARG A 132 -18.36 -5.98 -16.47
CA ARG A 132 -17.55 -5.85 -15.26
C ARG A 132 -17.92 -6.97 -14.29
N ASP A 133 -16.98 -7.86 -14.03
CA ASP A 133 -17.29 -9.14 -13.37
C ASP A 133 -16.88 -9.20 -11.90
N CYS A 134 -15.68 -8.71 -11.58
CA CYS A 134 -15.14 -8.86 -10.23
C CYS A 134 -14.33 -7.65 -9.81
N LYS A 135 -14.55 -7.22 -8.56
CA LYS A 135 -13.82 -6.12 -7.93
C LYS A 135 -13.14 -6.63 -6.66
N SER A 136 -11.81 -6.62 -6.62
CA SER A 136 -11.05 -6.79 -5.39
C SER A 136 -10.68 -5.42 -4.80
N ILE A 137 -10.65 -5.34 -3.47
CA ILE A 137 -10.16 -4.16 -2.76
C ILE A 137 -9.15 -4.63 -1.73
N ASP A 138 -7.90 -4.25 -1.95
CA ASP A 138 -6.79 -4.56 -1.05
C ASP A 138 -6.33 -3.29 -0.33
N ARG A 139 -5.90 -3.48 0.92
CA ARG A 139 -5.35 -2.39 1.74
C ARG A 139 -3.96 -2.77 2.19
N ILE A 140 -2.98 -2.03 1.71
CA ILE A 140 -1.56 -2.26 2.03
C ILE A 140 -1.08 -1.10 2.89
N LYS A 141 -0.52 -1.42 4.06
CA LYS A 141 0.13 -0.43 4.93
C LYS A 141 1.62 -0.37 4.57
N LEU A 142 2.15 0.85 4.44
CA LEU A 142 3.55 1.11 4.09
C LEU A 142 4.39 1.50 5.31
#